data_AF-M3A3W6-F1
#
_entry.id   AF-M3A3W6-F1
#
_cell.length_a   1.000
_cell.length_b   1.000
_cell.length_c   1.000
_cell.angle_alpha   90.00
_cell.angle_beta   90.00
_cell.angle_gamma   90.00
#
_symmetry.space_group_name_H-M   'P 1'
#
loop_
_entity.id
_entity.type
_entity.pdbx_description
1 polymer ?
#
loop_
_entity_poly.entity_id
_entity_poly.type
_entity_poly.pdbx_seq_one_letter_code
_entity_poly.pdbx_strand_id
1 'polypeptide(L)'
;ATPVSTDPGAGMSQTELDVLQKLQERRGTLDGREKDIEKREALLKAAEDQIDRKVAEMKTLQNTIEGLLRQYNDQEDNKMRSLVKIYENMKPKEAAKIFEQLDMNILLEVVERMKEQRVAPIMAEMDPSKAKAVTAELAQRRQIPMPRGASGG
;
A
#
# COMPACT_ATOMS: atom_id res chain seq x y z
N ALA A 1 -85.08 32.48 16.22
CA ALA A 1 -83.83 32.57 15.43
C ALA A 1 -83.56 31.19 14.83
N THR A 2 -83.37 31.11 13.52
CA THR A 2 -82.88 29.92 12.81
C THR A 2 -81.40 29.68 13.15
N PRO A 3 -80.92 28.43 13.04
CA PRO A 3 -80.11 28.11 11.85
C PRO A 3 -80.32 26.68 11.30
N VAL A 4 -79.89 26.57 10.05
CA VAL A 4 -79.79 25.39 9.17
C VAL A 4 -79.02 24.24 9.84
N SER A 5 -79.48 23.01 9.66
CA SER A 5 -78.69 21.81 9.91
C SER A 5 -78.70 20.95 8.64
N THR A 6 -77.59 21.03 7.93
CA THR A 6 -77.18 20.17 6.82
C THR A 6 -76.98 18.74 7.34
N ASP A 7 -77.53 17.71 6.69
CA ASP A 7 -77.09 16.32 6.91
C ASP A 7 -76.59 15.69 5.59
N PRO A 8 -75.28 15.38 5.49
CA PRO A 8 -74.57 15.04 4.26
C PRO A 8 -74.73 13.55 3.89
N GLY A 9 -75.90 13.17 3.40
CA GLY A 9 -76.23 11.79 3.00
C GLY A 9 -76.53 11.58 1.51
N ALA A 10 -76.13 12.49 0.61
CA ALA A 10 -76.26 12.25 -0.82
C ALA A 10 -75.09 11.37 -1.29
N GLY A 11 -75.41 10.14 -1.73
CA GLY A 11 -74.44 9.12 -2.11
C GLY A 11 -73.35 9.62 -3.04
N MET A 12 -72.11 9.20 -2.75
CA MET A 12 -70.94 9.46 -3.59
C MET A 12 -71.23 9.16 -5.06
N SER A 13 -70.80 10.04 -5.95
CA SER A 13 -70.91 9.79 -7.39
C SER A 13 -70.04 8.58 -7.77
N GLN A 14 -70.48 7.79 -8.75
CA GLN A 14 -69.71 6.64 -9.28
C GLN A 14 -68.27 7.04 -9.67
N THR A 15 -68.07 8.29 -10.10
CA THR A 15 -66.75 8.87 -10.41
C THR A 15 -65.89 9.10 -9.18
N GLU A 16 -66.47 9.50 -8.05
CA GLU A 16 -65.73 9.69 -6.79
C GLU A 16 -65.26 8.36 -6.22
N LEU A 17 -66.10 7.32 -6.31
CA LEU A 17 -65.74 5.96 -5.91
C LEU A 17 -64.59 5.38 -6.75
N ASP A 18 -64.62 5.56 -8.07
CA ASP A 18 -63.54 5.13 -8.98
C ASP A 18 -62.22 5.85 -8.69
N VAL A 19 -62.27 7.16 -8.41
CA VAL A 19 -61.09 7.94 -8.03
C VAL A 19 -60.52 7.45 -6.69
N LEU A 20 -61.36 7.21 -5.69
CA LEU A 20 -60.92 6.70 -4.39
C LEU A 20 -60.27 5.32 -4.50
N GLN A 21 -60.83 4.42 -5.30
CA GLN A 21 -60.25 3.11 -5.56
C GLN A 21 -58.86 3.22 -6.22
N LYS A 22 -58.74 4.05 -7.27
CA LYS A 22 -57.44 4.30 -7.94
C LYS A 22 -56.41 4.92 -7.01
N LEU A 23 -56.82 5.80 -6.10
CA LEU A 23 -55.92 6.39 -5.09
C LEU A 23 -55.47 5.34 -4.07
N GLN A 24 -56.35 4.45 -3.63
CA GLN A 24 -56.01 3.35 -2.73
C GLN A 24 -55.03 2.36 -3.37
N GLU A 25 -55.28 1.97 -4.63
CA GLU A 25 -54.37 1.12 -5.41
C GLU A 25 -53.00 1.79 -5.55
N ARG A 26 -52.98 3.07 -5.93
CA ARG A 26 -51.74 3.84 -6.06
C ARG A 26 -50.99 3.93 -4.72
N ARG A 27 -51.69 4.14 -3.61
CA ARG A 27 -51.08 4.11 -2.27
C ARG A 27 -50.41 2.78 -1.99
N GLY A 28 -51.10 1.66 -2.22
CA GLY A 28 -50.51 0.33 -2.06
C GLY A 28 -49.25 0.11 -2.90
N THR A 29 -49.23 0.61 -4.14
CA THR A 29 -48.02 0.53 -4.99
C THR A 29 -46.86 1.38 -4.46
N LEU A 30 -47.15 2.55 -3.89
CA LEU A 30 -46.13 3.44 -3.31
C LEU A 30 -45.58 2.84 -2.02
N ASP A 31 -46.43 2.34 -1.12
CA ASP A 31 -46.02 1.69 0.13
C ASP A 31 -45.14 0.45 -0.14
N GLY A 32 -45.45 -0.30 -1.22
CA GLY A 32 -44.61 -1.42 -1.66
C GLY A 32 -43.23 -0.97 -2.15
N ARG A 33 -43.18 0.11 -2.95
CA ARG A 33 -41.93 0.69 -3.44
C ARG A 33 -41.08 1.27 -2.30
N GLU A 34 -41.70 1.94 -1.35
CA GLU A 34 -41.03 2.50 -0.17
C GLU A 34 -40.33 1.40 0.63
N LYS A 35 -41.05 0.33 0.97
CA LYS A 35 -40.47 -0.84 1.67
C LYS A 35 -39.32 -1.49 0.90
N ASP A 36 -39.39 -1.55 -0.42
CA ASP A 36 -38.31 -2.12 -1.23
C ASP A 36 -37.08 -1.20 -1.29
N ILE A 37 -37.29 0.12 -1.31
CA ILE A 37 -36.21 1.11 -1.22
C ILE A 37 -35.54 1.01 0.17
N GLU A 38 -36.31 1.01 1.25
CA GLU A 38 -35.78 0.89 2.63
C GLU A 38 -34.92 -0.37 2.80
N LYS A 39 -35.36 -1.51 2.26
CA LYS A 39 -34.55 -2.75 2.28
C LYS A 39 -33.25 -2.60 1.50
N ARG A 40 -33.30 -1.99 0.31
CA ARG A 40 -32.10 -1.78 -0.52
C ARG A 40 -31.12 -0.83 0.16
N GLU A 41 -31.61 0.24 0.78
CA GLU A 41 -30.79 1.17 1.55
C GLU A 41 -30.12 0.50 2.75
N ALA A 42 -30.86 -0.32 3.49
CA ALA A 42 -30.30 -1.10 4.61
C ALA A 42 -29.20 -2.07 4.15
N LEU A 43 -29.41 -2.76 3.02
CA LEU A 43 -28.41 -3.66 2.44
C LEU A 43 -27.18 -2.91 1.93
N LEU A 44 -27.38 -1.77 1.25
CA LEU A 44 -26.29 -0.95 0.74
C LEU A 44 -25.44 -0.41 1.89
N LYS A 45 -26.07 0.11 2.94
CA LYS A 45 -25.38 0.59 4.13
C LYS A 45 -24.56 -0.51 4.81
N ALA A 46 -25.13 -1.71 4.95
CA ALA A 46 -24.40 -2.85 5.52
C ALA A 46 -23.18 -3.24 4.66
N ALA A 47 -23.29 -3.14 3.33
CA ALA A 47 -22.20 -3.39 2.40
C ALA A 47 -21.12 -2.29 2.49
N GLU A 48 -21.50 -1.02 2.57
CA GLU A 48 -20.58 0.11 2.79
C GLU A 48 -19.81 -0.07 4.10
N ASP A 49 -20.50 -0.36 5.21
CA ASP A 49 -19.88 -0.62 6.51
C ASP A 49 -18.92 -1.83 6.47
N GLN A 50 -19.22 -2.85 5.66
CA GLN A 50 -18.33 -3.99 5.46
C GLN A 50 -17.09 -3.62 4.65
N ILE A 51 -17.24 -2.83 3.59
CA ILE A 51 -16.14 -2.33 2.76
C ILE A 51 -15.22 -1.45 3.61
N ASP A 52 -15.76 -0.51 4.37
CA ASP A 52 -14.97 0.39 5.21
C ASP A 52 -14.14 -0.36 6.25
N ARG A 53 -14.73 -1.39 6.87
CA ARG A 53 -13.98 -2.30 7.78
C ARG A 53 -12.85 -3.01 7.05
N LYS A 54 -13.10 -3.54 5.85
CA LYS A 54 -12.08 -4.22 5.05
C LYS A 54 -10.96 -3.27 4.64
N VAL A 55 -11.28 -2.03 4.27
CA VAL A 55 -10.30 -1.00 3.94
C VAL A 55 -9.45 -0.64 5.16
N ALA A 56 -10.05 -0.51 6.34
CA ALA A 56 -9.32 -0.24 7.58
C ALA A 56 -8.38 -1.41 7.96
N GLU A 57 -8.84 -2.66 7.82
CA GLU A 57 -8.00 -3.86 8.01
C GLU A 57 -6.81 -3.87 7.04
N MET A 58 -7.05 -3.60 5.75
CA MET A 58 -6.00 -3.57 4.73
C MET A 58 -4.97 -2.48 4.99
N LYS A 59 -5.40 -1.27 5.38
CA LYS A 59 -4.49 -0.17 5.76
C LYS A 59 -3.63 -0.55 6.98
N THR A 60 -4.21 -1.23 7.96
CA THR A 60 -3.49 -1.69 9.16
C THR A 60 -2.44 -2.73 8.80
N LEU A 61 -2.79 -3.68 7.91
CA LEU A 61 -1.85 -4.67 7.41
C LEU A 61 -0.73 -4.02 6.59
N GLN A 62 -1.05 -3.09 5.70
CA GLN A 62 -0.06 -2.34 4.93
C GLN A 62 0.94 -1.65 5.85
N ASN A 63 0.46 -0.89 6.84
CA ASN A 63 1.33 -0.20 7.79
C ASN A 63 2.22 -1.17 8.59
N THR A 64 1.69 -2.34 8.94
CA THR A 64 2.44 -3.39 9.64
C THR A 64 3.54 -3.94 8.75
N ILE A 65 3.25 -4.25 7.48
CA ILE A 65 4.23 -4.74 6.51
C ILE A 65 5.32 -3.69 6.26
N GLU A 66 4.93 -2.42 6.04
CA GLU A 66 5.88 -1.33 5.88
C GLU A 66 6.78 -1.16 7.12
N GLY A 67 6.21 -1.29 8.32
CA GLY A 67 6.97 -1.25 9.57
C GLY A 67 7.96 -2.40 9.69
N LEU A 68 7.54 -3.64 9.40
CA LEU A 68 8.40 -4.81 9.42
C LEU A 68 9.52 -4.72 8.38
N LEU A 69 9.21 -4.23 7.18
CA LEU A 69 10.21 -4.06 6.12
C LEU A 69 11.27 -3.02 6.51
N ARG A 70 10.87 -1.90 7.12
CA ARG A 70 11.82 -0.92 7.66
C ARG A 70 12.70 -1.53 8.74
N GLN A 71 12.12 -2.25 9.70
CA GLN A 71 12.89 -2.92 10.75
C GLN A 71 13.88 -3.95 10.19
N TYR A 72 13.46 -4.73 9.20
CA TYR A 72 14.33 -5.69 8.52
C TYR A 72 15.50 -4.99 7.82
N ASN A 73 15.22 -3.95 7.03
CA ASN A 73 16.25 -3.18 6.34
C ASN A 73 17.22 -2.53 7.32
N ASP A 74 16.72 -1.93 8.41
CA ASP A 74 17.55 -1.32 9.45
C ASP A 74 18.46 -2.36 10.14
N GLN A 75 17.95 -3.56 10.39
CA GLN A 75 18.74 -4.66 10.97
C GLN A 75 19.83 -5.14 10.01
N GLU A 76 19.51 -5.35 8.74
CA GLU A 76 20.48 -5.75 7.72
C GLU A 76 21.55 -4.67 7.51
N ASP A 77 21.14 -3.41 7.43
CA ASP A 77 22.07 -2.27 7.35
C ASP A 77 22.95 -2.16 8.60
N ASN A 78 22.43 -2.46 9.79
CA ASN A 78 23.21 -2.47 11.02
C ASN A 78 24.23 -3.62 11.06
N LYS A 79 23.84 -4.82 10.62
CA LYS A 79 24.76 -5.96 10.49
C LYS A 79 25.87 -5.64 9.49
N MET A 80 25.50 -5.11 8.32
CA MET A 80 26.46 -4.76 7.27
C MET A 80 27.39 -3.63 7.71
N ARG A 81 26.87 -2.58 8.35
CA ARG A 81 27.69 -1.51 8.95
C ARG A 81 28.67 -2.05 10.00
N SER A 82 28.27 -3.06 10.77
CA SER A 82 29.14 -3.69 11.76
C SER A 82 30.28 -4.46 11.10
N LEU A 83 29.98 -5.22 10.03
CA LEU A 83 31.00 -5.91 9.22
C LEU A 83 31.99 -4.92 8.59
N VAL A 84 31.47 -3.86 7.95
CA VAL A 84 32.25 -2.77 7.39
C VAL A 84 33.18 -2.17 8.44
N LYS A 85 32.69 -1.85 9.65
CA LYS A 85 33.51 -1.31 10.73
C LYS A 85 34.63 -2.24 11.18
N ILE A 86 34.41 -3.56 11.19
CA ILE A 86 35.45 -4.53 11.56
C ILE A 86 36.63 -4.42 10.58
N TYR A 87 36.34 -4.44 9.27
CA TYR A 87 37.39 -4.34 8.25
C TYR A 87 37.99 -2.94 8.16
N GLU A 88 37.19 -1.88 8.34
CA GLU A 88 37.71 -0.52 8.40
C GLU A 88 38.72 -0.34 9.52
N ASN A 89 38.52 -0.97 10.69
CA ASN A 89 39.45 -0.85 11.83
C ASN A 89 40.61 -1.86 11.79
N MET A 90 40.62 -2.77 10.82
CA MET A 90 41.67 -3.77 10.64
C MET A 90 42.89 -3.14 9.94
N LYS A 91 44.08 -3.74 10.14
CA LYS A 91 45.29 -3.35 9.40
C LYS A 91 45.08 -3.61 7.90
N PRO A 92 45.43 -2.67 6.99
CA PRO A 92 45.13 -2.80 5.56
C PRO A 92 45.62 -4.12 4.94
N LYS A 93 46.84 -4.53 5.29
CA LYS A 93 47.44 -5.79 4.83
C LYS A 93 46.70 -7.05 5.27
N GLU A 94 46.12 -7.06 6.47
CA GLU A 94 45.34 -8.21 6.94
C GLU A 94 43.93 -8.22 6.33
N ALA A 95 43.31 -7.05 6.15
CA ALA A 95 42.03 -6.93 5.46
C ALA A 95 42.16 -7.36 3.98
N ALA A 96 43.24 -7.00 3.30
CA ALA A 96 43.51 -7.36 1.90
C ALA A 96 43.53 -8.88 1.69
N LYS A 97 44.26 -9.62 2.54
CA LYS A 97 44.30 -11.10 2.50
C LYS A 97 42.92 -11.74 2.62
N ILE A 98 42.06 -11.18 3.49
CA ILE A 98 40.69 -11.68 3.67
C ILE A 98 39.85 -11.34 2.44
N PHE A 99 39.96 -10.12 1.92
CA PHE A 99 39.20 -9.66 0.75
C PHE A 99 39.54 -10.45 -0.51
N GLU A 100 40.79 -10.90 -0.68
CA GLU A 100 41.19 -11.76 -1.79
C GLU A 100 40.48 -13.12 -1.77
N GLN A 101 40.24 -13.67 -0.58
CA GLN A 101 39.59 -14.96 -0.37
C GLN A 101 38.06 -14.87 -0.33
N LEU A 102 37.52 -13.67 -0.16
CA LEU A 102 36.09 -13.44 -0.07
C LEU A 102 35.41 -13.62 -1.44
N ASP A 103 34.15 -14.08 -1.41
CA ASP A 103 33.29 -14.11 -2.59
C ASP A 103 33.14 -12.69 -3.17
N MET A 104 33.14 -12.59 -4.50
CA MET A 104 33.12 -11.30 -5.18
C MET A 104 31.88 -10.49 -4.82
N ASN A 105 30.71 -11.11 -4.65
CA ASN A 105 29.48 -10.37 -4.34
C ASN A 105 29.53 -9.72 -2.96
N ILE A 106 29.98 -10.48 -1.95
CA ILE A 106 30.11 -10.01 -0.57
C ILE A 106 31.18 -8.92 -0.49
N LEU A 107 32.30 -9.11 -1.19
CA LEU A 107 33.38 -8.12 -1.26
C LEU A 107 32.87 -6.79 -1.81
N LEU A 108 32.12 -6.82 -2.91
CA LEU A 108 31.56 -5.60 -3.51
C LEU A 108 30.57 -4.91 -2.57
N GLU A 109 29.70 -5.66 -1.88
CA GLU A 109 28.75 -5.08 -0.92
C GLU A 109 29.43 -4.37 0.26
N VAL A 110 30.53 -4.93 0.76
CA VAL A 110 31.33 -4.35 1.83
C VAL A 110 32.08 -3.12 1.33
N VAL A 111 32.75 -3.22 0.17
CA VAL A 111 33.53 -2.13 -0.42
C VAL A 111 32.66 -0.93 -0.79
N GLU A 112 31.45 -1.14 -1.33
CA GLU A 112 30.50 -0.06 -1.66
C GLU A 112 30.03 0.74 -0.44
N ARG A 113 30.03 0.13 0.75
CA ARG A 113 29.58 0.76 2.01
C ARG A 113 30.73 1.30 2.86
N MET A 114 31.96 0.96 2.54
CA MET A 114 33.15 1.47 3.20
C MET A 114 33.52 2.88 2.71
N LYS A 115 34.15 3.67 3.57
CA LYS A 115 34.70 4.97 3.16
C LYS A 115 35.87 4.77 2.20
N GLU A 116 35.92 5.54 1.11
CA GLU A 116 36.99 5.48 0.10
C GLU A 116 38.39 5.57 0.72
N GLN A 117 38.56 6.44 1.72
CA GLN A 117 39.82 6.62 2.47
C GLN A 117 40.28 5.36 3.23
N ARG A 118 39.37 4.46 3.60
CA ARG A 118 39.67 3.18 4.27
C ARG A 118 39.86 2.05 3.26
N VAL A 119 39.12 2.06 2.16
CA VAL A 119 39.24 1.04 1.09
C VAL A 119 40.54 1.19 0.31
N ALA A 120 40.94 2.40 -0.03
CA ALA A 120 42.12 2.65 -0.87
C ALA A 120 43.41 1.95 -0.38
N PRO A 121 43.82 2.06 0.90
CA PRO A 121 45.00 1.35 1.39
C PRO A 121 44.83 -0.17 1.44
N ILE A 122 43.60 -0.68 1.55
CA ILE A 122 43.33 -2.14 1.50
C ILE A 122 43.54 -2.63 0.07
N MET A 123 42.97 -1.95 -0.93
CA MET A 123 43.16 -2.30 -2.34
C MET A 123 44.62 -2.20 -2.79
N ALA A 124 45.40 -1.30 -2.19
CA ALA A 124 46.84 -1.18 -2.46
C ALA A 124 47.66 -2.38 -1.94
N GLU A 125 47.19 -3.05 -0.90
CA GLU A 125 47.82 -4.26 -0.33
C GLU A 125 47.29 -5.56 -0.95
N MET A 126 46.28 -5.47 -1.84
CA MET A 126 45.71 -6.63 -2.52
C MET A 126 46.51 -7.01 -3.77
N ASP A 127 46.32 -8.26 -4.22
CA ASP A 127 46.76 -8.72 -5.52
C ASP A 127 46.22 -7.81 -6.65
N PRO A 128 47.08 -7.31 -7.56
CA PRO A 128 46.67 -6.39 -8.61
C PRO A 128 45.56 -6.93 -9.52
N SER A 129 45.50 -8.24 -9.75
CA SER A 129 44.46 -8.84 -10.58
C SER A 129 43.10 -8.83 -9.87
N LYS A 130 43.07 -9.12 -8.56
CA LYS A 130 41.85 -9.05 -7.75
C LYS A 130 41.36 -7.60 -7.61
N ALA A 131 42.25 -6.65 -7.33
CA ALA A 131 41.90 -5.23 -7.22
C ALA A 131 41.31 -4.66 -8.53
N LYS A 132 41.88 -5.07 -9.68
CA LYS A 132 41.33 -4.73 -11.01
C LYS A 132 39.93 -5.31 -11.22
N ALA A 133 39.72 -6.58 -10.84
CA ALA A 133 38.41 -7.23 -10.96
C ALA A 133 37.35 -6.51 -10.13
N VAL A 134 37.65 -6.19 -8.86
CA VAL A 134 36.76 -5.41 -7.98
C VAL A 134 36.42 -4.06 -8.61
N THR A 135 37.41 -3.35 -9.16
CA THR A 135 37.18 -2.05 -9.81
C THR A 135 36.28 -2.16 -11.04
N ALA A 136 36.47 -3.20 -11.86
CA ALA A 136 35.66 -3.43 -13.05
C ALA A 136 34.20 -3.71 -12.68
N GLU A 137 33.97 -4.57 -11.68
CA GLU A 137 32.63 -4.89 -11.19
C GLU A 137 31.93 -3.68 -10.57
N LEU A 138 32.64 -2.88 -9.75
CA LEU A 138 32.11 -1.62 -9.20
C LEU A 138 31.72 -0.65 -10.30
N ALA A 139 32.54 -0.53 -11.36
CA ALA A 139 32.23 0.32 -12.49
C ALA A 139 30.99 -0.16 -13.25
N GLN A 140 30.85 -1.49 -13.46
CA GLN A 140 29.69 -2.08 -14.10
C GLN A 140 28.41 -1.82 -13.28
N ARG A 141 28.44 -2.04 -11.96
CA ARG A 141 27.29 -1.78 -11.07
C ARG A 141 26.84 -0.32 -11.10
N ARG A 142 27.78 0.62 -11.20
CA ARG A 142 27.47 2.07 -11.34
C ARG A 142 26.93 2.44 -12.72
N GLN A 143 27.24 1.66 -13.75
CA GLN A 143 26.80 1.92 -15.13
C GLN A 143 25.41 1.37 -15.44
N ILE A 144 24.87 0.43 -14.64
CA ILE A 144 23.50 -0.08 -14.83
C ILE A 144 22.52 1.10 -14.69
N PRO A 145 21.92 1.58 -15.79
CA PRO A 145 20.96 2.66 -15.73
C PRO A 145 19.71 2.12 -15.02
N MET A 146 19.19 2.85 -14.03
CA MET A 146 17.82 2.58 -13.56
C MET A 146 16.89 2.51 -14.78
N PRO A 147 15.99 1.52 -14.88
CA PRO A 147 15.00 1.54 -15.93
C PRO A 147 14.23 2.85 -15.81
N ARG A 148 14.32 3.72 -16.83
CA ARG A 148 13.44 4.87 -16.97
C ARG A 148 12.01 4.32 -16.93
N GLY A 149 11.34 4.48 -15.81
CA GLY A 149 9.92 4.23 -15.69
C GLY A 149 9.21 5.08 -16.74
N ALA A 150 8.57 4.39 -17.69
CA ALA A 150 7.43 4.81 -18.50
C ALA A 150 7.34 6.32 -18.82
N SER A 151 8.04 6.76 -19.86
CA SER A 151 7.47 7.80 -20.74
C SER A 151 6.76 7.08 -21.88
N GLY A 152 5.44 6.99 -21.81
CA GLY A 152 4.65 6.39 -22.87
C GLY A 152 3.18 6.79 -22.80
N GLY A 153 2.79 7.70 -23.69
CA GLY A 153 1.42 7.88 -24.19
C GLY A 153 0.55 8.82 -23.42
#